data_AF-X0WFA3-F1
#
_entry.id   AF-X0WFA3-F1
#
_cell.length_a   1.000
_cell.length_b   1.000
_cell.length_c   1.000
_cell.angle_alpha   90.00
_cell.angle_beta   90.00
_cell.angle_gamma   90.00
#
_symmetry.space_group_name_H-M   'P 1'
#
loop_
_entity.id
_entity.type
_entity.pdbx_description
1 polymer ?
#
loop_
_entity_poly.entity_id
_entity_poly.type
_entity_poly.pdbx_seq_one_letter_code
_entity_poly.pdbx_strand_id
1 'polypeptide(L)'
;QNSPFAPYHHLEGNAHAHIKSSLVGQSAAAPVAGGRLALGRWQAVFFAEFDGPREREVLVTVVAARAAETPPEALSRERQAEP
;
A
#
# COMPACT_ATOMS: atom_id res chain seq x y z
N GLN A 1 -37.30 6.32 -0.06
CA GLN A 1 -36.43 5.52 0.83
C GLN A 1 -36.12 6.22 2.17
N ASN A 2 -36.97 7.15 2.65
CA ASN A 2 -36.84 7.75 3.99
C ASN A 2 -37.62 6.92 5.02
N SER A 3 -37.03 5.82 5.47
CA SER A 3 -37.54 5.10 6.65
C SER A 3 -36.76 5.56 7.88
N PRO A 4 -37.41 5.97 8.98
CA PRO A 4 -36.73 6.25 10.25
C PRO A 4 -36.06 5.01 10.86
N PHE A 5 -36.27 3.82 10.28
CA PHE A 5 -35.64 2.56 10.66
C PHE A 5 -34.49 2.16 9.73
N ALA A 6 -34.03 3.05 8.85
CA ALA A 6 -32.86 2.75 8.01
C ALA A 6 -31.62 2.53 8.89
N PRO A 7 -30.83 1.46 8.67
CA PRO A 7 -29.71 1.11 9.54
C PRO A 7 -28.54 2.12 9.46
N TYR A 8 -28.54 2.99 8.44
CA TYR A 8 -27.53 4.01 8.24
C TYR A 8 -28.17 5.34 7.86
N HIS A 9 -27.60 6.44 8.33
CA HIS A 9 -27.98 7.79 7.91
C HIS A 9 -27.54 8.10 6.47
N HIS A 10 -26.60 7.32 5.93
CA HIS A 10 -26.13 7.44 4.55
C HIS A 10 -27.13 6.79 3.59
N LEU A 11 -27.84 7.62 2.82
CA LEU A 11 -29.04 7.21 2.09
C LEU A 11 -28.77 6.57 0.72
N GLU A 12 -27.52 6.57 0.25
CA GLU A 12 -27.16 6.04 -1.08
C GLU A 12 -27.12 4.50 -1.13
N GLY A 13 -27.33 3.81 0.00
CA GLY A 13 -27.42 2.35 0.07
C GLY A 13 -26.09 1.61 0.18
N ASN A 14 -24.96 2.29 0.04
CA ASN A 14 -23.60 1.72 0.08
C ASN A 14 -22.81 2.10 1.35
N ALA A 15 -23.49 2.53 2.43
CA ALA A 15 -22.85 2.93 3.69
C ALA A 15 -21.87 1.87 4.24
N HIS A 16 -22.25 0.59 4.11
CA HIS A 16 -21.44 -0.55 4.50
C HIS A 16 -20.13 -0.65 3.70
N ALA A 17 -20.11 -0.22 2.44
CA ALA A 17 -18.91 -0.18 1.61
C ALA A 17 -17.94 0.92 2.06
N HIS A 18 -18.44 2.08 2.48
CA HIS A 18 -17.62 3.14 3.08
C HIS A 18 -16.96 2.68 4.38
N ILE A 19 -17.72 1.99 5.25
CA ILE A 19 -17.18 1.46 6.51
C ILE A 19 -16.10 0.40 6.22
N LYS A 20 -16.39 -0.57 5.34
CA LYS A 20 -15.43 -1.63 4.99
C LYS A 20 -14.14 -1.06 4.36
N SER A 21 -14.25 -0.12 3.43
CA SER A 21 -13.07 0.49 2.79
C SER A 21 -12.21 1.28 3.78
N SER A 22 -12.82 1.98 4.73
CA SER A 22 -12.09 2.67 5.80
C SER A 22 -11.34 1.70 6.72
N LEU A 23 -11.94 0.56 7.04
CA LEU A 23 -11.33 -0.45 7.93
C LEU A 23 -10.22 -1.25 7.26
N VAL A 24 -10.39 -1.61 5.99
CA VAL A 24 -9.39 -2.38 5.22
C VAL A 24 -8.23 -1.50 4.77
N GLY A 25 -8.50 -0.22 4.53
CA GLY A 25 -7.53 0.73 3.98
C GLY A 25 -7.65 0.87 2.47
N GLN A 26 -7.30 2.06 1.98
CA GLN A 26 -7.46 2.45 0.57
C GLN A 26 -6.16 2.35 -0.23
N SER A 27 -5.03 2.05 0.44
CA SER A 27 -3.71 1.95 -0.17
C SER A 27 -2.86 0.91 0.55
N ALA A 28 -1.93 0.29 -0.18
CA ALA A 28 -0.90 -0.57 0.38
C ALA A 28 0.46 -0.21 -0.20
N ALA A 29 1.51 -0.32 0.61
CA ALA A 29 2.90 -0.20 0.18
C ALA A 29 3.59 -1.56 0.31
N ALA A 30 4.36 -1.94 -0.70
CA ALA A 30 5.13 -3.18 -0.70
C ALA A 30 6.58 -2.91 -1.16
N PRO A 31 7.58 -3.50 -0.51
CA PRO A 31 8.97 -3.37 -0.94
C PRO A 31 9.19 -4.04 -2.30
N VAL A 32 10.10 -3.48 -3.09
CA VAL A 32 10.57 -4.05 -4.36
C VAL A 32 12.04 -4.42 -4.21
N ALA A 33 12.41 -5.66 -4.49
CA ALA A 33 13.79 -6.13 -4.46
C ALA A 33 14.05 -7.08 -5.63
N GLY A 34 15.17 -6.88 -6.35
CA GLY A 34 15.52 -7.71 -7.51
C GLY A 34 14.45 -7.69 -8.61
N GLY A 35 13.80 -6.55 -8.84
CA GLY A 35 12.78 -6.38 -9.89
C GLY A 35 11.41 -6.99 -9.58
N ARG A 36 11.18 -7.50 -8.36
CA ARG A 36 9.90 -8.11 -7.95
C ARG A 36 9.41 -7.54 -6.62
N LEU A 37 8.09 -7.61 -6.40
CA LEU A 37 7.52 -7.35 -5.08
C LEU A 37 8.06 -8.36 -4.08
N ALA A 38 8.68 -7.89 -3.00
CA ALA A 38 9.25 -8.70 -1.95
C ALA A 38 8.19 -9.08 -0.91
N LEU A 39 7.18 -9.84 -1.35
CA LEU A 39 6.12 -10.37 -0.51
C LEU A 39 6.55 -11.70 0.12
N GLY A 40 6.10 -11.97 1.34
CA GLY A 40 6.23 -13.28 1.97
C GLY A 40 5.41 -14.36 1.26
N ARG A 41 5.71 -15.63 1.54
CA ARG A 41 5.08 -16.81 0.90
C ARG A 41 3.55 -16.77 0.87
N TRP A 42 2.92 -16.15 1.86
CA TRP A 42 1.47 -16.08 2.03
C TRP A 42 0.91 -14.66 1.92
N GLN A 43 1.70 -13.70 1.45
CA GLN A 43 1.26 -12.34 1.22
C GLN A 43 0.87 -12.15 -0.24
N ALA A 44 -0.23 -11.45 -0.47
CA ALA A 44 -0.69 -11.06 -1.79
C ALA A 44 -1.36 -9.67 -1.71
N VAL A 45 -1.37 -8.96 -2.83
CA VAL A 45 -2.06 -7.67 -2.97
C VAL A 45 -3.44 -7.94 -3.57
N PHE A 46 -4.49 -7.47 -2.90
CA PHE A 46 -5.87 -7.61 -3.35
C PHE A 46 -6.50 -6.23 -3.57
N PHE A 47 -7.32 -6.13 -4.60
CA PHE A 47 -8.32 -5.05 -4.72
C PHE A 47 -9.63 -5.56 -4.12
N ALA A 48 -10.10 -4.91 -3.06
CA ALA A 48 -11.33 -5.28 -2.37
C ALA A 48 -12.50 -4.37 -2.80
N GLU A 49 -13.37 -4.87 -3.68
CA GLU A 49 -14.59 -4.18 -4.10
C GLU A 49 -15.72 -4.42 -3.10
N PHE A 50 -16.39 -3.34 -2.67
CA PHE A 50 -17.47 -3.40 -1.69
C PHE A 50 -18.78 -2.77 -2.18
N ASP A 51 -18.79 -2.12 -3.34
CA ASP A 51 -19.93 -1.42 -3.95
C ASP A 51 -19.99 -1.64 -5.48
N GLY A 52 -19.75 -2.88 -5.90
CA GLY A 52 -19.76 -3.30 -7.32
C GLY A 52 -21.14 -3.78 -7.81
N PRO A 53 -21.27 -4.12 -9.12
CA PRO A 53 -20.22 -4.06 -10.15
C PRO A 53 -20.03 -2.64 -10.69
N ARG A 54 -18.78 -2.18 -10.72
CA ARG A 54 -18.40 -0.86 -11.26
C ARG A 54 -17.01 -0.96 -11.91
N GLU A 55 -16.74 -0.07 -12.85
CA GLU A 55 -15.38 0.13 -13.37
C GLU A 55 -14.56 0.91 -12.35
N ARG A 56 -13.33 0.44 -12.08
CA ARG A 56 -12.45 0.97 -11.04
C ARG A 56 -11.04 1.12 -11.57
N GLU A 57 -10.36 2.15 -11.09
CA GLU A 57 -8.95 2.40 -11.37
C GLU A 57 -8.11 2.14 -10.12
N VAL A 58 -6.92 1.56 -10.32
CA VAL A 58 -5.93 1.35 -9.25
C VAL A 58 -4.65 2.07 -9.66
N LEU A 59 -4.26 3.09 -8.90
CA LEU A 59 -3.01 3.79 -9.12
C LEU A 59 -1.85 3.04 -8.45
N VAL A 60 -0.75 2.91 -9.19
CA VAL A 60 0.50 2.34 -8.70
C VAL A 60 1.62 3.36 -8.89
N THR A 61 2.30 3.71 -7.81
CA THR A 61 3.46 4.61 -7.82
C THR A 61 4.68 3.88 -7.30
N VAL A 62 5.76 3.88 -8.07
CA VAL A 62 7.04 3.31 -7.67
C VAL A 62 7.94 4.43 -7.16
N VAL A 63 8.36 4.33 -5.90
CA VAL A 63 9.27 5.29 -5.27
C VAL A 63 10.64 4.64 -5.13
N ALA A 64 11.66 5.24 -5.72
CA ALA A 64 13.03 4.77 -5.58
C ALA A 64 13.58 5.14 -4.20
N ALA A 65 14.13 4.16 -3.47
CA ALA A 65 14.95 4.45 -2.32
C ALA A 65 16.27 5.07 -2.79
N ARG A 66 16.68 6.19 -2.21
CA ARG A 66 18.05 6.67 -2.37
C ARG A 66 18.98 5.67 -1.67
N ALA A 67 20.04 5.25 -2.35
CA ALA A 67 21.15 4.62 -1.65
C ALA A 67 21.65 5.62 -0.60
N ALA A 68 21.87 5.16 0.63
CA ALA A 68 22.64 5.95 1.57
C ALA A 68 23.99 6.23 0.92
N GLU A 69 24.33 7.49 0.70
CA GLU A 69 25.68 7.86 0.28
C GLU A 69 26.62 7.32 1.36
N THR A 70 27.49 6.37 1.01
CA THR A 70 28.58 5.97 1.90
C THR A 70 29.39 7.23 2.18
N PRO A 71 29.51 7.69 3.44
CA PRO A 71 30.33 8.86 3.74
C PRO A 71 31.76 8.61 3.21
N PRO A 72 32.37 9.58 2.50
CA PRO A 72 33.70 9.41 1.89
C PRO A 72 34.78 8.90 2.88
N GLU A 73 34.60 9.17 4.17
CA GLU A 73 35.53 8.78 5.23
C GLU A 73 35.58 7.26 5.49
N ALA A 74 34.52 6.51 5.21
CA ALA A 74 34.48 5.06 5.47
C ALA A 74 35.39 4.27 4.50
N LEU A 75 35.52 4.73 3.26
CA LEU A 75 36.38 4.13 2.22
C LEU A 75 37.88 4.42 2.43
N SER A 76 38.21 5.29 3.39
CA SER A 76 39.58 5.69 3.70
C SER A 76 40.23 4.79 4.76
N ARG A 77 39.42 4.18 5.64
CA ARG A 77 39.92 3.30 6.72
C ARG A 77 40.18 1.87 6.24
N GLU A 78 39.45 1.39 5.24
CA GLU A 78 39.63 0.03 4.69
C GLU A 78 40.91 -0.13 3.87
N ARG A 79 41.46 0.95 3.29
CA ARG A 79 42.74 0.90 2.54
C ARG A 79 43.99 0.97 3.42
N GLN A 80 43.85 1.30 4.71
CA GLN A 80 44.97 1.42 5.64
C GLN A 80 45.10 0.19 6.57
N ALA A 81 44.27 -0.83 6.37
CA ALA A 81 44.20 -2.03 7.22
C ALA A 81 44.65 -3.31 6.51
N GLU A 82 45.30 -3.23 5.34
CA GLU A 82 46.04 -4.37 4.77
C GLU A 82 47.53 -4.26 5.12
N PRO A 83 48.16 -5.34 5.65
CA PRO A 83 49.59 -5.38 5.97
C PRO A 83 50.50 -5.45 4.73
#